data_AF-A0A9D9M1N0-F1
#
_entry.id   AF-A0A9D9M1N0-F1
#
_cell.length_a   1.000
_cell.length_b   1.000
_cell.length_c   1.000
_cell.angle_alpha   90.00
_cell.angle_beta   90.00
_cell.angle_gamma   90.00
#
_symmetry.space_group_name_H-M   'P 1'
#
loop_
_entity.id
_entity.type
_entity.pdbx_description
1 polymer ?
#
loop_
_entity_poly.entity_id
_entity_poly.type
_entity_poly.pdbx_seq_one_letter_code
_entity_poly.pdbx_strand_id
1 'polypeptide(L)'
;MENTKIIQKPVVDLVATGKNIKKLRHGSGFSVRDLQFIFGFEYPQAIYAWESGKNIPSIDNLLVLAQLFNVNVESIVITNQIEIEVREPLVLMKTA
;
A
#
# COMPACT_ATOMS: atom_id res chain seq x y z
N MET A 1 34.08 9.56 14.40
CA MET A 1 32.63 9.80 14.30
C MET A 1 32.12 8.80 13.28
N GLU A 2 31.15 7.96 13.63
CA GLU A 2 30.59 7.00 12.67
C GLU A 2 29.89 7.79 11.55
N ASN A 3 30.16 7.47 10.28
CA ASN A 3 29.48 8.11 9.15
C ASN A 3 28.07 7.53 9.02
N THR A 4 27.06 8.39 9.13
CA THR A 4 25.65 8.04 8.94
C THR A 4 25.03 8.89 7.83
N LYS A 5 24.03 8.33 7.15
CA LYS A 5 23.22 9.04 6.15
C LYS A 5 21.74 8.89 6.44
N ILE A 6 20.98 9.96 6.19
CA ILE A 6 19.51 9.94 6.28
C ILE A 6 18.94 9.47 4.94
N ILE A 7 18.01 8.51 4.99
CA ILE A 7 17.24 8.03 3.84
C ILE A 7 15.76 8.32 4.09
N GLN A 8 15.10 8.90 3.09
CA GLN A 8 13.64 8.99 3.05
C GLN A 8 13.08 7.64 2.60
N LYS A 9 12.41 6.92 3.52
CA LYS A 9 11.79 5.62 3.23
C LYS A 9 10.27 5.79 3.11
N PRO A 10 9.66 5.43 1.97
CA PRO A 10 8.21 5.38 1.89
C PRO A 10 7.65 4.26 2.79
N VAL A 11 6.55 4.56 3.46
CA VAL A 11 5.74 3.62 4.22
C VAL A 11 4.27 3.80 3.85
N VAL A 12 3.55 2.69 3.74
CA VAL A 12 2.11 2.73 3.47
C VAL A 12 1.38 3.34 4.67
N ASP A 13 0.51 4.30 4.40
CA ASP A 13 -0.52 4.73 5.33
C ASP A 13 -1.76 3.85 5.15
N LEU A 14 -1.93 2.87 6.04
CA LEU A 14 -3.01 1.89 5.93
C LEU A 14 -4.40 2.53 6.03
N VAL A 15 -4.56 3.52 6.91
CA VAL A 15 -5.86 4.17 7.14
C VAL A 15 -6.22 5.05 5.95
N ALA A 16 -5.27 5.83 5.44
CA ALA A 16 -5.48 6.65 4.25
C ALA A 16 -5.72 5.79 3.00
N THR A 17 -4.95 4.71 2.83
CA THR A 17 -5.14 3.73 1.75
C THR A 17 -6.53 3.09 1.82
N GLY A 18 -6.98 2.65 3.00
CA GLY A 18 -8.32 2.08 3.17
C GLY A 18 -9.45 3.05 2.81
N LYS A 19 -9.34 4.31 3.27
CA LYS A 19 -10.28 5.37 2.88
C LYS A 19 -10.27 5.61 1.37
N ASN A 20 -9.10 5.56 0.74
CA ASN A 20 -8.95 5.74 -0.70
C ASN A 20 -9.59 4.57 -1.49
N ILE A 21 -9.38 3.32 -1.06
CA ILE A 21 -10.05 2.14 -1.63
C ILE A 21 -11.58 2.31 -1.57
N LYS A 22 -12.11 2.71 -0.42
CA LYS A 22 -13.55 2.96 -0.25
C LYS A 22 -14.06 4.06 -1.17
N LYS A 23 -13.31 5.16 -1.31
CA LYS A 23 -13.64 6.27 -2.21
C LYS A 23 -13.66 5.80 -3.68
N LEU A 24 -12.61 5.11 -4.13
CA LEU A 24 -12.49 4.61 -5.49
C LEU A 24 -13.58 3.59 -5.81
N ARG A 25 -13.88 2.68 -4.88
CA ARG A 25 -14.97 1.70 -5.04
C ARG A 25 -16.31 2.40 -5.28
N HIS A 26 -16.68 3.37 -4.45
CA HIS A 26 -17.92 4.13 -4.64
C HIS A 26 -17.90 4.94 -5.95
N GLY A 27 -16.78 5.60 -6.26
CA GLY A 27 -16.63 6.37 -7.50
C GLY A 27 -16.74 5.51 -8.77
N SER A 28 -16.43 4.22 -8.65
CA SER A 28 -16.54 3.23 -9.74
C SER A 28 -17.87 2.48 -9.75
N GLY A 29 -18.78 2.80 -8.82
CA GLY A 29 -20.13 2.22 -8.79
C GLY A 29 -20.23 0.79 -8.22
N PHE A 30 -19.17 0.25 -7.60
CA PHE A 30 -19.21 -1.10 -7.04
C PHE A 30 -19.72 -1.10 -5.60
N SER A 31 -20.59 -2.05 -5.27
CA SER A 31 -20.90 -2.39 -3.88
C SER A 31 -19.83 -3.32 -3.30
N VAL A 32 -19.82 -3.47 -1.97
CA VAL A 32 -18.97 -4.49 -1.31
C VAL A 32 -19.33 -5.89 -1.78
N ARG A 33 -20.61 -6.15 -2.09
CA ARG A 33 -21.09 -7.44 -2.58
C ARG A 33 -20.56 -7.75 -3.98
N ASP A 34 -20.47 -6.74 -4.85
CA ASP A 34 -19.90 -6.92 -6.19
C ASP A 34 -18.42 -7.30 -6.09
N LEU A 35 -17.66 -6.58 -5.26
CA LEU A 35 -16.26 -6.94 -5.04
C LEU A 35 -16.13 -8.35 -4.44
N GLN A 36 -16.92 -8.70 -3.42
CA GLN A 36 -16.92 -10.04 -2.86
C GLN A 36 -17.11 -11.11 -3.95
N PHE A 37 -18.10 -10.92 -4.83
CA PHE A 37 -18.40 -11.84 -5.92
C PHE A 37 -17.25 -11.92 -6.94
N ILE A 38 -16.71 -10.77 -7.36
CA ILE A 38 -15.60 -10.70 -8.33
C ILE A 38 -14.33 -11.36 -7.79
N PHE A 39 -14.04 -11.15 -6.50
CA PHE A 39 -12.90 -11.78 -5.83
C PHE A 39 -13.11 -13.27 -5.51
N GLY A 40 -14.33 -13.79 -5.68
CA GLY A 40 -14.66 -15.18 -5.31
C GLY A 40 -14.58 -15.43 -3.80
N PHE A 41 -14.75 -14.40 -2.98
CA PHE A 41 -14.72 -14.55 -1.53
C PHE A 41 -16.04 -15.11 -1.00
N GLU A 42 -15.95 -16.10 -0.12
CA GLU A 42 -17.12 -16.64 0.57
C GLU A 42 -17.84 -15.54 1.39
N TYR A 43 -17.07 -14.59 1.93
CA TYR A 43 -17.59 -13.52 2.79
C TYR A 43 -16.88 -12.16 2.56
N PRO A 44 -17.51 -11.01 2.90
CA PRO A 44 -17.00 -9.67 2.55
C PRO A 44 -15.94 -9.07 3.51
N GLN A 45 -15.50 -9.81 4.54
CA GLN A 45 -14.65 -9.26 5.61
C GLN A 45 -13.30 -8.76 5.12
N ALA A 46 -12.75 -9.36 4.06
CA ALA A 46 -11.53 -8.88 3.42
C ALA A 46 -11.71 -7.44 2.92
N ILE A 47 -12.82 -7.16 2.22
CA ILE A 47 -13.13 -5.82 1.71
C ILE A 47 -13.25 -4.82 2.86
N TYR A 48 -13.99 -5.17 3.93
CA TYR A 48 -14.12 -4.31 5.10
C TYR A 48 -12.80 -4.09 5.85
N ALA A 49 -11.93 -5.10 5.93
CA ALA A 49 -10.61 -4.98 6.52
C ALA A 49 -9.73 -4.00 5.73
N TRP A 50 -9.80 -4.03 4.39
CA TRP A 50 -9.08 -3.09 3.54
C TRP A 50 -9.62 -1.67 3.70
N GLU A 51 -10.94 -1.48 3.63
CA GLU A 51 -11.56 -0.15 3.73
C GLU A 51 -11.39 0.52 5.10
N SER A 52 -11.28 -0.28 6.17
CA SER A 52 -11.00 0.23 7.51
C SER A 52 -9.52 0.45 7.79
N GLY A 53 -8.63 0.07 6.87
CA GLY A 53 -7.18 0.16 7.04
C GLY A 53 -6.61 -0.85 8.04
N LYS A 54 -7.31 -1.97 8.29
CA LYS A 54 -6.82 -3.04 9.17
C LYS A 54 -5.62 -3.77 8.57
N ASN A 55 -5.65 -3.99 7.25
CA ASN A 55 -4.56 -4.59 6.48
C ASN A 55 -4.61 -4.09 5.03
N ILE A 56 -3.52 -4.31 4.30
CA ILE A 56 -3.44 -4.00 2.87
C ILE A 56 -3.93 -5.20 2.04
N PRO A 57 -4.62 -4.99 0.90
CA PRO A 57 -4.83 -6.07 -0.05
C PRO A 57 -3.48 -6.62 -0.54
N SER A 58 -3.43 -7.90 -0.90
CA SER A 58 -2.26 -8.45 -1.59
C SER A 58 -2.01 -7.72 -2.91
N ILE A 59 -0.81 -7.87 -3.48
CA ILE A 59 -0.49 -7.30 -4.80
C ILE A 59 -1.49 -7.77 -5.87
N ASP A 60 -1.84 -9.06 -5.87
CA ASP A 60 -2.84 -9.60 -6.80
C ASP A 60 -4.19 -8.92 -6.65
N ASN A 61 -4.63 -8.69 -5.41
CA ASN A 61 -5.90 -8.01 -5.16
C ASN A 61 -5.83 -6.53 -5.54
N LEU A 62 -4.69 -5.86 -5.34
CA LEU A 62 -4.49 -4.49 -5.79
C LEU A 62 -4.56 -4.38 -7.31
N LEU A 63 -4.02 -5.34 -8.06
CA LEU A 63 -4.13 -5.37 -9.53
C LEU A 63 -5.58 -5.49 -9.99
N VAL A 64 -6.37 -6.38 -9.37
CA VAL A 64 -7.80 -6.49 -9.65
C VAL A 64 -8.54 -5.20 -9.31
N LEU A 65 -8.29 -4.62 -8.14
CA LEU A 65 -8.90 -3.33 -7.74
C LEU A 65 -8.53 -2.21 -8.72
N ALA A 66 -7.27 -2.13 -9.14
CA ALA A 66 -6.78 -1.14 -10.09
C ALA A 66 -7.53 -1.24 -11.43
N GLN A 67 -7.71 -2.46 -11.93
CA GLN A 67 -8.49 -2.71 -13.15
C GLN A 67 -9.97 -2.33 -12.97
N LEU A 68 -10.61 -2.73 -11.86
CA LEU A 68 -12.01 -2.40 -11.59
C LEU A 68 -12.24 -0.89 -11.46
N PHE A 69 -11.32 -0.19 -10.78
CA PHE A 69 -11.43 1.24 -10.53
C PHE A 69 -10.89 2.11 -11.68
N ASN A 70 -10.35 1.48 -12.73
CA ASN A 70 -9.71 2.16 -13.86
C ASN A 70 -8.61 3.15 -13.42
N VAL A 71 -7.71 2.69 -12.56
CA VAL A 71 -6.55 3.46 -12.05
C VAL A 71 -5.30 2.59 -12.02
N ASN A 72 -4.14 3.21 -11.80
CA ASN A 72 -2.91 2.47 -11.52
C ASN A 72 -2.89 1.99 -10.05
N VAL A 73 -2.16 0.91 -9.76
CA VAL A 73 -1.97 0.41 -8.38
C VAL A 73 -1.44 1.50 -7.44
N GLU A 74 -0.50 2.31 -7.90
CA GLU A 74 0.07 3.43 -7.15
C GLU A 74 -0.98 4.48 -6.76
N SER A 75 -2.05 4.63 -7.54
CA SER A 75 -3.15 5.55 -7.22
C SER A 75 -4.05 5.03 -6.09
N ILE A 76 -3.98 3.74 -5.77
CA ILE A 76 -4.71 3.13 -4.66
C ILE A 76 -3.92 3.31 -3.34
N VAL A 77 -2.61 3.09 -3.37
CA VAL A 77 -1.75 3.05 -2.19
C VAL A 77 -1.29 4.44 -1.78
N ILE A 78 -1.64 4.87 -0.56
CA ILE A 78 -1.18 6.13 0.01
C ILE A 78 0.07 5.88 0.84
N THR A 79 1.12 6.69 0.62
CA THR A 79 2.40 6.55 1.33
C THR A 79 2.78 7.83 2.07
N ASN A 80 3.35 7.66 3.25
CA ASN A 80 4.07 8.70 4.00
C ASN A 80 5.58 8.48 3.87
N GLN A 81 6.38 9.53 4.07
CA GLN A 81 7.83 9.42 4.13
C GLN A 81 8.27 9.38 5.59
N ILE A 82 9.17 8.45 5.93
CA ILE A 82 9.85 8.45 7.22
C ILE A 82 11.36 8.55 7.02
N GLU A 83 12.03 9.28 7.90
CA GLU A 83 13.48 9.41 7.90
C GLU A 83 14.10 8.23 8.65
N ILE A 84 15.10 7.62 8.02
CA ILE A 84 15.86 6.54 8.63
C ILE A 84 17.33 6.89 8.53
N GLU A 85 17.98 6.88 9.68
CA GLU A 85 19.43 6.97 9.77
C GLU A 85 20.04 5.59 9.50
N VAL A 86 20.84 5.50 8.43
CA VAL A 86 21.54 4.28 8.04
C VAL A 86 23.03 4.51 8.22
N ARG A 87 23.68 3.60 8.95
CA ARG A 87 25.13 3.58 9.06
C ARG A 87 25.71 3.28 7.69
N GLU A 88 26.63 4.11 7.21
CA GLU A 88 27.38 3.74 6.03
C GLU A 88 28.30 2.58 6.39
N PRO A 89 28.37 1.51 5.59
CA PRO A 89 29.37 0.49 5.81
C PRO A 89 30.73 1.18 5.80
N LEU A 90 31.55 0.90 6.82
CA LEU A 90 32.95 1.29 6.83
C LEU A 90 33.52 0.80 5.49
N VAL A 91 33.79 1.73 4.57
CA VAL A 91 34.61 1.41 3.42
C VAL A 91 35.92 0.96 4.04
N LEU A 92 36.15 -0.36 4.11
CA LEU A 92 37.46 -0.90 4.42
C LEU A 92 38.38 -0.17 3.48
N MET A 93 39.20 0.73 4.04
CA MET A 93 40.19 1.50 3.30
C MET A 93 40.85 0.49 2.38
N LYS A 94 40.65 0.64 1.06
CA LYS A 94 41.42 -0.13 0.09
C LYS A 94 42.85 0.31 0.34
N THR A 95 43.59 -0.52 1.08
CA THR A 95 45.04 -0.47 1.15
C THR A 95 45.53 -0.84 -0.23
N ALA A 96 45.82 0.17 -1.05
CA ALA A 96 46.79 0.15 -2.15
C ALA A 96 46.97 1.58 -2.67
#